data_AF-A0A1Q3A7C2-F1
#
_entry.id   AF-A0A1Q3A7C2-F1
#
_cell.length_a   1.000
_cell.length_b   1.000
_cell.length_c   1.000
_cell.angle_alpha   90.00
_cell.angle_beta   90.00
_cell.angle_gamma   90.00
#
_symmetry.space_group_name_H-M   'P 1'
#
loop_
_entity.id
_entity.type
_entity.pdbx_description
1 polymer ?
#
loop_
_entity_poly.entity_id
_entity_poly.type
_entity_poly.pdbx_seq_one_letter_code
_entity_poly.pdbx_strand_id
1 'polypeptide(L)'
;MDLYFFLLLLIFVIAFALLLPILSGIGGFEIGKKHSKASNDHRLKFKLSKEKDVGKSTSREYEIDSKTGLKKRVIGNYSEDPNSYDYDLDELITADDDENDQRPKAHV
;
A
#
# COMPACT_ATOMS: atom_id res chain seq x y z
N MET A 1 -63.12 -2.53 -1.89
CA MET A 1 -61.99 -3.43 -1.57
C MET A 1 -60.68 -2.90 -2.13
N ASP A 2 -60.71 -2.19 -3.25
CA ASP A 2 -59.50 -1.70 -3.94
C ASP A 2 -58.80 -0.55 -3.20
N LEU A 3 -59.56 0.38 -2.60
CA LEU A 3 -58.98 1.47 -1.80
C LEU A 3 -58.18 0.93 -0.59
N TYR A 4 -58.71 -0.12 0.06
CA TYR A 4 -58.05 -0.75 1.20
C TYR A 4 -56.77 -1.48 0.78
N PHE A 5 -56.79 -2.13 -0.39
CA PHE A 5 -55.60 -2.73 -0.98
C PHE A 5 -54.52 -1.69 -1.30
N PHE A 6 -54.90 -0.56 -1.91
CA PHE A 6 -53.97 0.55 -2.16
C PHE A 6 -53.39 1.13 -0.87
N LEU A 7 -54.20 1.26 0.19
CA LEU A 7 -53.75 1.75 1.49
C LEU A 7 -52.76 0.78 2.16
N LEU A 8 -53.02 -0.54 2.08
CA LEU A 8 -52.08 -1.56 2.55
C LEU A 8 -50.77 -1.57 1.75
N LEU A 9 -50.85 -1.44 0.42
CA LEU A 9 -49.69 -1.40 -0.45
C LEU A 9 -48.84 -0.15 -0.19
N LEU A 10 -49.48 1.01 0.03
CA LEU A 10 -48.80 2.25 0.42
C LEU A 10 -48.02 2.07 1.73
N ILE A 11 -48.65 1.47 2.75
CA ILE A 11 -48.01 1.20 4.04
C ILE A 11 -46.82 0.24 3.86
N PHE A 12 -46.97 -0.80 3.02
CA PHE A 12 -45.89 -1.75 2.74
C PHE A 12 -44.69 -1.07 2.08
N VAL A 13 -44.93 -0.22 1.07
CA VAL A 13 -43.86 0.53 0.38
C VAL A 13 -43.14 1.48 1.34
N ILE A 14 -43.88 2.19 2.20
CA ILE A 14 -43.30 3.09 3.20
C ILE A 14 -42.44 2.30 4.21
N ALA A 15 -42.95 1.16 4.70
CA ALA A 15 -42.19 0.30 5.61
C ALA A 15 -40.87 -0.18 4.97
N PHE A 16 -40.91 -0.59 3.71
CA PHE A 16 -39.73 -1.06 2.99
C PHE A 16 -38.72 0.08 2.74
N ALA A 17 -39.19 1.27 2.38
CA ALA A 17 -38.35 2.45 2.18
C ALA A 17 -37.63 2.88 3.47
N LEU A 18 -38.22 2.63 4.64
CA LEU A 18 -37.59 2.89 5.94
C LEU A 18 -36.66 1.75 6.38
N LEU A 19 -37.01 0.49 6.09
CA LEU A 19 -36.22 -0.68 6.46
C LEU A 19 -34.93 -0.81 5.63
N LEU A 20 -34.99 -0.55 4.32
CA LEU A 20 -33.85 -0.65 3.42
C LEU A 20 -32.62 0.13 3.86
N PRO A 21 -32.68 1.44 4.21
CA PRO A 21 -31.50 2.18 4.66
C PRO A 21 -30.95 1.66 6.00
N ILE A 22 -31.79 1.07 6.86
CA ILE A 22 -31.39 0.48 8.14
C ILE A 22 -30.65 -0.84 7.91
N LEU A 23 -31.18 -1.72 7.04
CA LEU A 23 -30.52 -2.99 6.68
C LEU A 23 -29.29 -2.78 5.80
N SER A 24 -29.28 -1.76 4.95
CA SER A 24 -28.19 -1.46 4.02
C SER A 24 -26.91 -1.00 4.73
N GLY A 25 -26.94 -0.77 6.06
CA GLY A 25 -25.75 -0.45 6.84
C GLY A 25 -25.07 0.87 6.44
N ILE A 26 -25.78 1.77 5.75
CA ILE A 26 -25.21 2.98 5.12
C ILE A 26 -24.70 4.02 6.15
N GLY A 27 -24.92 3.78 7.44
CA GLY A 27 -24.42 4.60 8.57
C GLY A 27 -23.68 3.78 9.64
N GLY A 28 -23.29 2.54 9.36
CA GLY A 28 -22.62 1.64 10.31
C GLY A 28 -21.15 1.99 10.53
N PHE A 29 -20.85 3.20 11.02
CA PHE A 29 -19.54 3.47 11.59
C PHE A 29 -19.53 2.88 13.00
N GLU A 30 -18.98 1.67 13.16
CA GLU A 30 -18.66 1.14 14.48
C GLU A 30 -17.64 2.09 15.14
N ILE A 31 -18.13 2.99 16.01
CA ILE A 31 -17.27 3.67 16.96
C ILE A 31 -16.80 2.58 17.93
N GLY A 32 -15.66 1.97 17.60
CA GLY A 32 -14.98 1.05 18.47
C GLY A 32 -14.84 1.70 19.84
N LYS A 33 -15.42 1.07 20.86
CA LYS A 33 -15.35 1.52 22.25
C LYS A 33 -13.87 1.72 22.60
N LYS A 34 -13.42 2.97 22.65
CA LYS A 34 -12.10 3.29 23.21
C LYS A 34 -12.20 2.95 24.69
N HIS A 35 -11.66 1.80 25.07
CA HIS A 35 -11.32 1.53 26.46
C HIS A 35 -10.31 2.59 26.89
N SER A 36 -10.80 3.65 27.53
CA SER A 36 -9.99 4.67 28.18
C SER A 36 -9.35 4.07 29.43
N LYS A 37 -8.24 3.36 29.27
CA LYS A 37 -7.31 3.06 30.36
C LYS A 37 -5.88 3.06 29.82
N ALA A 38 -5.25 4.23 29.87
CA ALA A 38 -3.87 4.40 30.31
C ALA A 38 -3.48 5.87 30.09
N SER A 39 -3.49 6.65 31.16
CA SER A 39 -2.59 7.79 31.28
C SER A 39 -1.16 7.22 31.20
N ASN A 40 -0.52 7.33 30.04
CA ASN A 40 0.91 7.07 29.91
C ASN A 40 1.51 8.16 29.02
N ASP A 41 1.98 9.19 29.71
CA ASP A 41 3.08 10.09 29.37
C ASP A 41 3.66 9.91 27.95
N HIS A 42 3.37 10.85 27.05
CA HIS A 42 3.90 10.92 25.69
C HIS A 42 5.39 11.34 25.67
N ARG A 43 6.25 10.62 26.39
CA ARG A 43 7.70 10.70 26.21
C ARG A 43 8.14 9.52 25.36
N LEU A 44 8.04 9.69 24.04
CA LEU A 44 8.67 8.79 23.07
C LEU A 44 10.20 8.85 23.25
N LYS A 45 10.73 8.00 24.13
CA LYS A 45 12.17 7.76 24.25
C LYS A 45 12.60 6.86 23.10
N PHE A 46 13.06 7.46 22.01
CA PHE A 46 13.76 6.75 20.95
C PHE A 46 15.10 6.25 21.49
N LYS A 47 15.24 4.92 21.66
CA LYS A 47 16.53 4.28 21.85
C LYS A 47 17.04 3.84 20.48
N LEU A 48 17.97 4.60 19.93
CA LEU A 48 18.69 4.24 18.71
C LEU A 48 19.79 3.23 19.11
N SER A 49 19.50 1.94 19.03
CA SER A 49 20.54 0.91 19.11
C SER A 49 21.25 0.85 17.76
N LYS A 50 22.55 1.16 17.79
CA LYS A 50 23.45 1.03 16.66
C LYS A 50 23.58 -0.43 16.22
N GLU A 51 23.53 -0.57 14.90
CA GLU A 51 24.42 -1.42 14.12
C GLU A 51 24.02 -2.89 13.86
N LYS A 52 23.97 -3.17 12.55
CA LYS A 52 24.10 -4.44 11.83
C LYS A 52 23.00 -5.48 12.06
N ASP A 53 22.15 -5.62 11.05
CA ASP A 53 21.95 -6.90 10.36
C ASP A 53 21.27 -6.67 9.01
N VAL A 54 22.10 -6.41 8.01
CA VAL A 54 21.73 -6.40 6.59
C VAL A 54 22.11 -7.77 6.03
N GLY A 55 21.15 -8.45 5.40
CA GLY A 55 21.46 -9.41 4.33
C GLY A 55 20.98 -10.84 4.56
N LYS A 56 19.82 -11.18 3.97
CA LYS A 56 19.64 -12.45 3.23
C LYS A 56 18.39 -12.42 2.35
N SER A 57 18.52 -12.01 1.08
CA SER A 57 17.43 -12.14 0.10
C SER A 57 17.22 -13.61 -0.25
N THR A 58 16.01 -14.13 -0.12
CA THR A 58 15.49 -15.28 -0.90
C THR A 58 13.96 -15.28 -0.77
N SER A 59 13.27 -15.22 -1.92
CA SER A 59 11.82 -15.37 -2.16
C SER A 59 10.87 -14.85 -1.06
N ARG A 60 10.40 -13.60 -1.10
CA ARG A 60 9.52 -13.08 -0.04
C ARG A 60 8.14 -12.73 -0.54
N GLU A 61 7.26 -13.71 -0.36
CA GLU A 61 5.86 -13.55 0.03
C GLU A 61 5.62 -12.20 0.72
N TYR A 62 4.67 -11.42 0.22
CA TYR A 62 4.39 -10.11 0.79
C TYR A 62 3.97 -10.27 2.26
N GLU A 63 4.79 -9.77 3.19
CA GLU A 63 4.40 -9.69 4.60
C GLU A 63 3.27 -8.67 4.77
N ILE A 64 2.05 -9.18 4.79
CA ILE A 64 0.86 -8.44 5.20
C ILE A 64 0.91 -8.33 6.72
N ASP A 65 0.87 -7.12 7.27
CA ASP A 65 0.73 -6.93 8.71
C ASP A 65 -0.62 -7.52 9.16
N SER A 66 -0.59 -8.61 9.94
CA SER A 66 -1.80 -9.35 10.33
C SER A 66 -2.78 -8.52 11.15
N LYS A 67 -2.30 -7.43 11.77
CA LYS A 67 -3.14 -6.53 12.56
C LYS A 67 -3.84 -5.47 11.71
N THR A 68 -3.23 -5.05 10.59
CA THR A 68 -3.74 -3.93 9.80
C THR A 68 -4.14 -4.30 8.37
N GLY A 69 -3.77 -5.49 7.88
CA GLY A 69 -4.05 -5.96 6.52
C GLY A 69 -3.35 -5.15 5.42
N LEU A 70 -2.55 -4.15 5.80
CA LEU A 70 -1.92 -3.24 4.86
C LEU A 70 -0.59 -3.82 4.39
N LYS A 71 -0.40 -3.84 3.07
CA LYS A 71 0.87 -4.17 2.44
C LYS A 71 1.91 -3.18 2.95
N LYS A 72 2.97 -3.66 3.63
CA LYS A 72 4.11 -2.83 4.03
C LYS A 72 4.59 -2.05 2.81
N ARG A 73 4.76 -0.73 2.95
CA ARG A 73 5.28 0.13 1.86
C ARG A 73 6.57 -0.47 1.31
N VAL A 74 6.71 -0.46 -0.02
CA VAL A 74 7.93 -0.89 -0.71
C VAL A 74 9.04 0.05 -0.25
N ILE A 75 9.82 -0.39 0.73
CA ILE A 75 11.09 0.22 1.07
C ILE A 75 12.00 -0.19 -0.07
N GLY A 76 12.18 0.71 -1.05
CA GLY A 76 13.15 0.49 -2.12
C GLY A 76 14.51 0.21 -1.49
N ASN A 77 15.20 -0.80 -2.01
CA ASN A 77 16.58 -1.05 -1.61
C ASN A 77 17.43 0.02 -2.28
N TYR A 78 17.73 1.09 -1.56
CA TYR A 78 18.69 2.09 -1.99
C TYR A 78 20.07 1.59 -1.61
N SER A 79 21.00 1.64 -2.56
CA SER A 79 22.42 1.52 -2.24
C SER A 79 22.83 2.70 -1.35
N GLU A 80 23.56 2.41 -0.27
CA GLU A 80 24.15 3.44 0.60
C GLU A 80 25.39 4.07 -0.03
N ASP A 81 25.97 3.40 -1.04
CA ASP A 81 27.16 3.87 -1.73
C ASP A 81 26.79 4.89 -2.82
N PRO A 82 27.22 6.16 -2.70
CA PRO A 82 26.98 7.17 -3.73
C PRO A 82 27.54 6.77 -5.10
N ASN A 83 28.58 5.95 -5.14
CA ASN A 83 29.25 5.57 -6.38
C ASN A 83 28.60 4.35 -7.05
N SER A 84 27.56 3.75 -6.45
CA SER A 84 26.88 2.59 -7.04
C SER A 84 26.16 2.85 -8.36
N TYR A 85 26.02 4.13 -8.74
CA TYR A 85 25.48 4.58 -10.02
C TYR A 85 26.52 5.34 -10.87
N ASP A 86 27.77 5.41 -10.41
CA ASP A 86 28.86 5.94 -11.20
C ASP A 86 29.29 4.85 -12.18
N TYR A 87 29.00 5.07 -13.45
CA TYR A 87 29.46 4.18 -14.51
C TYR A 87 30.93 4.48 -14.82
N ASP A 88 31.73 3.42 -15.00
CA ASP A 88 33.12 3.56 -15.43
C ASP A 88 33.15 4.10 -16.86
N LEU A 89 33.69 5.31 -17.04
CA LEU A 89 33.79 5.94 -18.36
C LEU A 89 34.59 5.08 -19.35
N ASP A 90 35.63 4.42 -18.87
CA ASP A 90 36.46 3.52 -19.68
C ASP A 90 35.64 2.31 -20.18
N GLU A 91 34.72 1.79 -19.36
CA GLU A 91 33.81 0.70 -19.75
C GLU A 91 32.84 1.17 -20.84
N LEU A 92 32.26 2.36 -20.67
CA LEU A 92 31.36 2.98 -21.65
C LEU A 92 32.07 3.23 -22.99
N ILE A 93 33.29 3.77 -22.95
CA ILE A 93 34.08 4.05 -24.16
C ILE A 93 34.42 2.75 -24.89
N THR A 94 34.87 1.73 -24.16
CA THR A 94 35.22 0.44 -24.77
C THR A 94 34.00 -0.24 -25.40
N ALA A 95 32.84 -0.18 -24.74
CA ALA A 95 31.59 -0.71 -25.29
C ALA A 95 31.17 0.00 -26.59
N ASP A 96 31.32 1.33 -26.64
CA ASP A 96 31.05 2.13 -27.84
C ASP A 96 32.04 1.83 -28.98
N ASP A 97 33.33 1.69 -28.68
CA ASP A 97 34.36 1.36 -29.66
C ASP A 97 34.16 -0.06 -30.25
N ASP A 98 33.88 -1.04 -29.39
CA ASP A 98 33.56 -2.42 -29.80
C ASP A 98 32.31 -2.48 -30.69
N GLU A 99 31.29 -1.66 -30.39
CA GLU A 99 30.10 -1.56 -31.23
C GLU A 99 30.41 -0.90 -32.57
N ASN A 100 31.23 0.14 -32.60
CA ASN A 100 31.61 0.84 -33.83
C ASN A 100 32.46 -0.01 -34.76
N ASP A 101 33.35 -0.84 -34.21
CA ASP A 101 34.18 -1.76 -35.00
C ASP A 101 33.39 -2.92 -35.60
N GLN A 102 32.29 -3.33 -34.95
CA GLN A 102 31.38 -4.36 -35.46
C GLN A 102 30.37 -3.82 -36.50
N ARG A 103 30.11 -2.51 -36.51
CA ARG A 103 29.26 -1.88 -37.52
C ARG A 103 30.01 -1.81 -38.85
N PRO A 104 29.45 -2.35 -39.96
CA PRO A 104 30.07 -2.18 -41.27
C PRO A 104 30.10 -0.69 -41.59
N LYS A 105 31.31 -0.12 -41.69
CA LYS A 105 31.51 1.27 -42.10
C LYS A 105 30.87 1.43 -43.48
N ALA A 106 29.67 2.00 -43.53
CA ALA A 106 29.05 2.42 -44.76
C ALA A 106 29.90 3.56 -45.33
N HIS A 107 30.82 3.21 -46.23
CA HIS A 107 31.56 4.17 -47.04
C HIS A 107 30.54 5.01 -47.84
N VAL A 108 30.52 6.31 -47.55
CA VAL A 108 29.95 7.36 -48.41
C VAL A 108 31.09 8.02 -49.16
#